data_AF-A0A3C0ALN0-F1
#
_entry.id   AF-A0A3C0ALN0-F1
#
_cell.length_a   1.000
_cell.length_b   1.000
_cell.length_c   1.000
_cell.angle_alpha   90.00
_cell.angle_beta   90.00
_cell.angle_gamma   90.00
#
_symmetry.space_group_name_H-M   'P 1'
#
loop_
_entity.id
_entity.type
_entity.pdbx_description
1 polymer ?
#
loop_
_entity_poly.entity_id
_entity_poly.type
_entity_poly.pdbx_seq_one_letter_code
_entity_poly.pdbx_strand_id
1 'polypeptide(L)' 'IDLQAADSLRYLSEIGVLVDSEILIHHISSEVSVITLDTFQGRCAIGHDVARGVLVKPCH' A
#
# COMPACT_ATOMS: atom_id res chain seq x y z
N ILE A 1 -11.52 19.49 -0.13
CA ILE A 1 -11.10 18.18 0.41
C ILE A 1 -11.45 17.18 -0.66
N ASP A 2 -10.44 16.57 -1.27
CA ASP A 2 -10.64 15.55 -2.29
C ASP A 2 -11.20 14.30 -1.61
N LEU A 3 -12.45 13.95 -1.91
CA LEU A 3 -13.15 12.85 -1.25
C LEU A 3 -12.47 11.49 -1.55
N GLN A 4 -11.70 11.39 -2.64
CA GLN A 4 -10.97 10.16 -3.01
C GLN A 4 -9.76 9.87 -2.09
N ALA A 5 -9.18 10.90 -1.46
CA ALA A 5 -8.05 10.71 -0.55
C ALA A 5 -8.49 10.00 0.74
N ALA A 6 -9.71 10.27 1.23
CA ALA A 6 -10.26 9.64 2.42
C ALA A 6 -10.53 8.14 2.22
N ASP A 7 -11.05 7.75 1.05
CA ASP A 7 -11.28 6.35 0.70
C ASP A 7 -9.96 5.56 0.60
N SER A 8 -8.91 6.19 0.06
CA SER A 8 -7.59 5.57 -0.06
C SER A 8 -6.95 5.29 1.31
N LEU A 9 -7.06 6.23 2.25
CA LEU A 9 -6.55 6.05 3.62
C LEU A 9 -7.30 4.95 4.37
N ARG A 10 -8.63 4.90 4.23
CA ARG A 10 -9.44 3.84 4.84
C ARG A 10 -9.07 2.47 4.29
N TYR A 11 -8.98 2.36 2.96
CA TYR A 11 -8.55 1.13 2.29
C TYR A 11 -7.17 0.65 2.77
N LEU A 12 -6.17 1.54 2.85
CA LEU A 12 -4.83 1.19 3.34
C LEU A 12 -4.86 0.66 4.78
N SER A 13 -5.65 1.28 5.66
CA SER A 13 -5.84 0.81 7.04
C SER A 13 -6.53 -0.56 7.12
N GLU A 14 -7.49 -0.84 6.23
CA GLU A 14 -8.23 -2.11 6.17
C GLU A 14 -7.35 -3.29 5.74
N ILE A 15 -6.23 -3.04 5.05
CA ILE A 15 -5.27 -4.07 4.59
C ILE A 15 -3.97 -4.11 5.42
N GLY A 16 -3.90 -3.33 6.51
CA GLY A 16 -2.76 -3.30 7.42
C GLY A 16 -1.58 -2.44 6.98
N VAL A 17 -1.77 -1.50 6.03
CA VAL A 17 -0.76 -0.48 5.72
C VAL A 17 -1.03 0.75 6.60
N LEU A 18 -0.21 0.92 7.63
CA LEU A 18 -0.33 2.00 8.61
C LEU A 18 0.92 2.90 8.58
N VAL A 19 0.82 4.09 9.17
CA VAL A 19 2.00 4.93 9.40
C VAL A 19 2.96 4.16 10.32
N ASP A 20 4.25 4.16 9.97
CA ASP A 20 5.33 3.46 10.66
C ASP A 20 5.23 1.92 10.67
N SER A 21 4.28 1.31 9.93
CA SER A 21 4.25 -0.14 9.77
C SER A 21 5.32 -0.61 8.79
N GLU A 22 6.02 -1.69 9.15
CA GLU A 22 6.88 -2.41 8.22
C GLU A 22 6.03 -3.15 7.18
N ILE A 23 6.46 -3.07 5.92
CA ILE A 23 5.87 -3.81 4.81
C ILE A 23 7.00 -4.48 4.02
N LEU A 24 6.72 -5.66 3.46
CA LEU A 24 7.66 -6.35 2.57
C LEU A 24 7.10 -6.35 1.15
N ILE A 25 7.79 -5.69 0.22
CA ILE A 25 7.39 -5.69 -1.20
C ILE A 25 7.84 -7.00 -1.84
N HIS A 26 6.89 -7.76 -2.38
CA HIS A 26 7.16 -9.05 -3.05
C HIS A 26 7.30 -8.92 -4.55
N HIS A 27 6.39 -8.20 -5.18
CA HIS A 27 6.31 -8.11 -6.64
C HIS A 27 5.67 -6.81 -7.08
N ILE A 28 6.23 -6.19 -8.11
CA ILE A 28 5.68 -4.99 -8.75
C ILE A 28 5.37 -5.39 -10.20
N SER A 29 4.09 -5.38 -10.56
CA SER A 29 3.64 -5.68 -11.93
C SER A 29 3.19 -4.41 -12.64
N SER A 30 3.98 -3.99 -13.63
CA SER A 30 3.63 -2.86 -14.50
C SER A 30 2.51 -3.19 -15.49
N GLU A 31 2.31 -4.46 -15.84
CA GLU A 31 1.28 -4.89 -16.80
C GLU A 31 -0.13 -4.69 -16.24
N VAL A 32 -0.34 -5.06 -14.98
CA VAL A 32 -1.63 -4.89 -14.29
C VAL A 32 -1.67 -3.71 -13.33
N SER A 33 -0.57 -2.95 -13.22
CA SER A 33 -0.43 -1.77 -12.34
C SER A 33 -0.72 -2.05 -10.86
N VAL A 34 -0.14 -3.13 -10.34
CA VAL A 34 -0.35 -3.61 -8.95
C VAL A 34 1.00 -3.91 -8.27
N ILE A 35 1.07 -3.61 -6.97
CA ILE A 35 2.17 -3.96 -6.07
C ILE A 35 1.65 -4.98 -5.05
N THR A 36 2.28 -6.15 -4.99
CA THR A 36 2.02 -7.16 -3.98
C THR A 36 2.98 -6.97 -2.81
N LEU A 37 2.45 -6.93 -1.59
CA LEU A 37 3.23 -6.71 -0.37
C LEU A 37 2.67 -7.54 0.79
N ASP A 38 3.52 -7.85 1.77
CA ASP A 38 3.10 -8.42 3.05
C ASP A 38 3.01 -7.30 4.10
N THR A 39 1.91 -7.27 4.84
CA THR A 39 1.69 -6.46 6.04
C THR A 39 1.56 -7.36 7.27
N PHE A 40 1.38 -6.75 8.45
CA PHE A 40 1.05 -7.51 9.67
C PHE A 40 -0.30 -8.26 9.59
N GLN A 41 -1.17 -7.93 8.63
CA GLN A 41 -2.44 -8.62 8.41
C GLN A 41 -2.34 -9.74 7.36
N GLY A 42 -1.19 -9.86 6.69
CA GLY A 42 -0.92 -10.86 5.67
C GLY A 42 -0.57 -10.26 4.31
N ARG A 43 -0.59 -11.11 3.29
CA ARG A 43 -0.29 -10.71 1.91
C ARG A 43 -1.47 -9.99 1.27
N CYS A 44 -1.23 -8.82 0.72
CA CYS A 44 -2.22 -8.06 -0.02
C CYS A 44 -1.61 -7.45 -1.30
N ALA A 45 -2.47 -6.83 -2.11
CA ALA A 45 -2.06 -6.17 -3.34
C ALA A 45 -2.72 -4.79 -3.43
N ILE A 46 -1.95 -3.77 -3.77
CA ILE A 46 -2.40 -2.39 -3.92
C ILE A 46 -2.19 -1.91 -5.36
N GLY A 47 -3.10 -1.08 -5.86
CA GLY A 47 -2.94 -0.44 -7.16
C GLY A 47 -1.86 0.65 -7.15
N HIS A 48 -1.23 0.89 -8.30
CA HIS A 48 -0.21 1.94 -8.45
C HIS A 48 -0.69 3.32 -8.01
N ASP A 49 -1.94 3.70 -8.29
CA ASP A 49 -2.46 5.03 -7.93
C ASP A 49 -2.50 5.22 -6.40
N VAL A 50 -2.88 4.19 -5.65
CA VAL A 50 -2.84 4.20 -4.18
C VAL A 50 -1.39 4.21 -3.71
N ALA A 51 -0.53 3.37 -4.28
CA ALA A 51 0.88 3.27 -3.91
C ALA A 51 1.65 4.59 -4.12
N ARG A 52 1.30 5.39 -5.14
CA ARG A 52 1.90 6.72 -5.38
C ARG A 52 1.67 7.71 -4.25
N GLY A 53 0.63 7.51 -3.45
CA GLY A 53 0.34 8.33 -2.27
C GLY A 53 1.07 7.89 -1.00
N VAL A 54 1.79 6.77 -1.03
CA VAL A 54 2.45 6.18 0.15
C VAL A 54 3.95 6.44 0.08
N LEU A 55 4.49 7.08 1.11
CA LEU A 55 5.93 7.23 1.29
C LEU A 55 6.47 6.09 2.15
N VAL A 56 7.47 5.39 1.64
CA VAL A 56 8.15 4.30 2.34
C VAL A 56 9.64 4.63 2.49
N LYS A 57 10.23 4.21 3.60
CA LYS A 57 11.67 4.31 3.85
C LYS A 57 12.23 2.90 3.95
N PRO A 58 13.37 2.60 3.31
CA PRO A 58 14.06 1.34 3.56
C PRO A 58 14.41 1.20 5.05
N CYS A 59 13.93 0.13 5.65
CA CYS A 59 14.29 -0.31 6.98
C CYS A 59 14.75 -1.76 6.84
N HIS A 60 15.99 -2.03 7.25
CA HIS A 60 16.73 -3.29 7.09
C HIS A 60 17.37 -3.51 5.70
#